data_AF-A0A9P9J398-F1
#
_entry.id   AF-A0A9P9J398-F1
#
_cell.length_a   1.000
_cell.length_b   1.000
_cell.length_c   1.000
_cell.angle_alpha   90.00
_cell.angle_beta   90.00
_cell.angle_gamma   90.00
#
_symmetry.space_group_name_H-M   'P 1'
#
loop_
_entity.id
_entity.type
_entity.pdbx_description
1 polymer ?
#
loop_
_entity_poly.entity_id
_entity_poly.type
_entity_poly.pdbx_seq_one_letter_code
_entity_poly.pdbx_strand_id
1 'polypeptide(L)'
;MPPRELTSPDHYSIHENTSSRQVEKAASRCFESLQNLESRSTAFTSRDQKALMHDTRCLIRLVYVRLLLNLSSGMRLLHTCDAKRIAGALHHCSGPSRLPMAEESLLHTVNQCVAVLEQPAASGVVLFVRVQVSCWSLESVVSSFECMVFLSKWICHFGARCSPSN
;
A
#
# COMPACT_ATOMS: atom_id res chain seq x y z
N MET A 1 -28.84 -18.27 -40.00
CA MET A 1 -28.17 -19.20 -39.05
C MET A 1 -26.74 -19.43 -39.55
N PRO A 2 -25.69 -19.43 -38.70
CA PRO A 2 -25.63 -19.12 -37.27
C PRO A 2 -24.60 -18.01 -36.90
N PRO A 3 -24.50 -17.65 -35.61
CA PRO A 3 -23.92 -16.41 -35.07
C PRO A 3 -22.59 -16.65 -34.33
N ARG A 4 -21.86 -15.59 -33.94
CA ARG A 4 -20.75 -15.58 -32.95
C ARG A 4 -20.23 -14.13 -32.82
N GLU A 5 -19.97 -13.53 -31.66
CA GLU A 5 -20.00 -13.97 -30.26
C GLU A 5 -20.00 -12.68 -29.44
N LEU A 6 -20.93 -12.53 -28.49
CA LEU A 6 -20.78 -11.56 -27.40
C LEU A 6 -19.52 -11.97 -26.64
N THR A 7 -18.49 -11.13 -26.67
CA THR A 7 -17.35 -11.22 -25.76
C THR A 7 -17.88 -11.05 -24.33
N SER A 8 -18.00 -12.19 -23.65
CA SER A 8 -18.35 -12.29 -22.23
C SER A 8 -17.33 -11.50 -21.39
N PRO A 9 -17.76 -10.68 -20.40
CA PRO A 9 -16.86 -9.93 -19.52
C PRO A 9 -16.12 -10.81 -18.48
N ASP A 10 -16.39 -12.11 -18.42
CA ASP A 10 -16.03 -12.93 -17.26
C ASP A 10 -14.59 -13.44 -17.29
N HIS A 11 -13.95 -13.52 -18.47
CA HIS A 11 -12.65 -14.16 -18.61
C HIS A 11 -11.46 -13.29 -18.14
N TYR A 12 -11.60 -11.96 -18.17
CA TYR A 12 -10.56 -11.01 -17.72
C TYR A 12 -10.48 -10.96 -16.18
N SER A 13 -11.64 -11.00 -15.51
CA SER A 13 -11.76 -10.90 -14.06
C SER A 13 -11.21 -12.12 -13.29
N ILE A 14 -11.23 -13.31 -13.90
CA ILE A 14 -10.76 -14.56 -13.24
C ILE A 14 -9.23 -14.64 -13.20
N HIS A 15 -8.55 -14.21 -14.26
CA HIS A 15 -7.07 -14.20 -14.30
C HIS A 15 -6.47 -13.16 -13.36
N GLU A 16 -7.07 -11.95 -13.29
CA GLU A 16 -6.64 -10.89 -12.39
C GLU A 16 -6.81 -11.28 -10.91
N ASN A 17 -7.94 -11.91 -10.57
CA ASN A 17 -8.19 -12.42 -9.22
C ASN A 17 -7.25 -13.56 -8.80
N THR A 18 -6.86 -14.42 -9.75
CA THR A 18 -5.94 -15.54 -9.46
C THR A 18 -4.51 -15.03 -9.25
N SER A 19 -4.07 -14.06 -10.04
CA SER A 19 -2.78 -13.40 -9.87
C SER A 19 -2.73 -12.61 -8.56
N SER A 20 -3.77 -11.82 -8.26
CA SER A 20 -3.87 -11.04 -7.01
C SER A 20 -3.78 -11.91 -5.77
N ARG A 21 -4.47 -13.05 -5.74
CA ARG A 21 -4.42 -14.00 -4.61
C ARG A 21 -3.06 -14.67 -4.45
N GLN A 22 -2.35 -14.95 -5.55
CA GLN A 22 -0.99 -15.49 -5.48
C GLN A 22 -0.01 -14.47 -4.92
N VAL A 23 -0.12 -13.21 -5.37
CA VAL A 23 0.70 -12.10 -4.87
C VAL A 23 0.43 -11.85 -3.39
N GLU A 24 -0.83 -11.85 -2.95
CA GLU A 24 -1.21 -11.74 -1.53
C GLU A 24 -0.57 -12.86 -0.69
N LYS A 25 -0.70 -14.12 -1.11
CA LYS A 25 -0.08 -15.25 -0.39
C LYS A 25 1.44 -15.16 -0.33
N ALA A 26 2.08 -14.70 -1.40
CA ALA A 26 3.51 -14.48 -1.42
C ALA A 26 3.92 -13.35 -0.46
N ALA A 27 3.19 -12.24 -0.47
CA ALA A 27 3.42 -11.11 0.43
C ALA A 27 3.26 -11.52 1.91
N SER A 28 2.22 -12.30 2.25
CA SER A 28 2.01 -12.79 3.62
C SER A 28 3.17 -13.69 4.08
N ARG A 29 3.64 -14.61 3.22
CA ARG A 29 4.81 -15.45 3.55
C ARG A 29 6.08 -14.63 3.74
N CYS A 30 6.33 -13.64 2.89
CA CYS A 30 7.46 -12.74 3.03
C CYS A 30 7.39 -11.94 4.32
N PHE A 31 6.19 -11.48 4.70
CA PHE A 31 5.96 -10.74 5.93
C PHE A 31 6.20 -11.60 7.17
N GLU A 32 5.64 -12.81 7.23
CA GLU A 32 5.88 -13.76 8.33
C GLU A 32 7.36 -14.10 8.46
N SER A 33 8.04 -14.34 7.34
CA SER A 33 9.49 -14.59 7.32
C SER A 33 10.27 -13.39 7.90
N LEU A 34 9.91 -12.16 7.50
CA LEU A 34 10.52 -10.95 8.03
C LEU A 34 10.31 -10.80 9.54
N GLN A 35 9.08 -11.05 10.03
CA GLN A 35 8.79 -11.02 11.48
C GLN A 35 9.57 -12.08 12.25
N ASN A 36 9.68 -13.29 11.71
CA ASN A 36 10.47 -14.37 12.30
C ASN A 36 11.96 -14.01 12.37
N LEU A 37 12.49 -13.36 11.33
CA LEU A 37 13.87 -12.89 11.30
C LEU A 37 14.11 -11.80 12.35
N GLU A 38 13.20 -10.85 12.51
CA GLU A 38 13.27 -9.80 13.53
C GLU A 38 13.18 -10.36 14.95
N SER A 39 12.26 -11.29 15.18
CA SER A 39 12.08 -11.92 16.50
C SER A 39 13.29 -12.78 16.91
N ARG A 40 13.98 -13.38 15.94
CA ARG A 40 15.17 -14.22 16.17
C ARG A 40 16.46 -13.42 16.29
N SER A 41 16.49 -12.18 15.81
CA SER A 41 17.69 -11.34 15.84
C SER A 41 17.61 -10.36 17.00
N THR A 42 18.27 -10.68 18.11
CA THR A 42 18.40 -9.76 19.26
C THR A 42 19.36 -8.59 18.98
N ALA A 43 20.13 -8.64 17.90
CA ALA A 43 20.94 -7.54 17.41
C ALA A 43 21.23 -7.73 15.92
N PHE A 44 20.55 -6.98 15.06
CA PHE A 44 21.03 -6.76 13.70
C PHE A 44 22.36 -6.01 13.80
N THR A 45 23.46 -6.72 13.53
CA THR A 45 24.83 -6.23 13.78
C THR A 45 25.32 -5.27 12.71
N SER A 46 24.85 -5.44 11.46
CA SER A 46 25.21 -4.57 10.33
C SER A 46 24.14 -3.53 10.01
N ARG A 47 24.60 -2.31 9.67
CA ARG A 47 23.75 -1.22 9.14
C ARG A 47 23.02 -1.67 7.86
N ASP A 48 23.70 -2.42 7.01
CA ASP A 48 23.16 -2.86 5.72
C ASP A 48 22.01 -3.85 5.89
N GLN A 49 22.11 -4.73 6.91
CA GLN A 49 21.05 -5.69 7.21
C GLN A 49 19.79 -4.98 7.75
N LYS A 50 19.96 -3.92 8.56
CA LYS A 50 18.84 -3.09 9.01
C LYS A 50 18.18 -2.35 7.86
N ALA A 51 18.97 -1.79 6.94
CA ALA A 51 18.46 -1.10 5.75
C ALA A 51 17.69 -2.08 4.85
N LEU A 52 18.25 -3.24 4.54
CA LEU A 52 17.61 -4.26 3.71
C LEU A 52 16.25 -4.70 4.25
N MET A 53 16.14 -4.93 5.56
CA MET A 53 14.87 -5.29 6.17
C MET A 53 13.86 -4.15 6.16
N HIS A 54 14.33 -2.92 6.34
CA HIS A 54 13.49 -1.74 6.24
C HIS A 54 12.91 -1.62 4.83
N ASP A 55 13.74 -1.79 3.81
CA ASP A 55 13.33 -1.72 2.40
C ASP A 55 12.37 -2.87 2.06
N THR A 56 12.68 -4.09 2.53
CA THR A 56 11.81 -5.26 2.37
C THR A 56 10.43 -5.01 2.97
N ARG A 57 10.35 -4.43 4.17
CA ARG A 57 9.08 -4.03 4.79
C ARG A 57 8.35 -2.99 3.95
N CYS A 58 9.05 -1.99 3.42
CA CYS A 58 8.47 -0.97 2.56
C CYS A 58 7.85 -1.57 1.29
N LEU A 59 8.56 -2.52 0.66
CA LEU A 59 8.09 -3.24 -0.52
C LEU A 59 6.86 -4.10 -0.21
N ILE A 60 6.85 -4.85 0.89
CA ILE A 60 5.69 -5.64 1.32
C ILE A 60 4.47 -4.74 1.52
N ARG A 61 4.63 -3.60 2.21
CA ARG A 61 3.56 -2.60 2.37
C ARG A 61 3.04 -2.07 1.03
N LEU A 62 3.94 -1.75 0.10
CA LEU A 62 3.56 -1.30 -1.24
C LEU A 62 2.73 -2.35 -1.98
N VAL A 63 3.09 -3.63 -1.88
CA VAL A 63 2.31 -4.72 -2.47
C VAL A 63 0.90 -4.73 -1.88
N TYR A 64 0.75 -4.71 -0.56
CA TYR A 64 -0.57 -4.71 0.08
C TYR A 64 -1.41 -3.48 -0.28
N VAL A 65 -0.83 -2.28 -0.21
CA VAL A 65 -1.53 -1.04 -0.56
C VAL A 65 -1.98 -1.07 -2.02
N ARG A 66 -1.14 -1.54 -2.94
CA ARG A 66 -1.47 -1.60 -4.38
C ARG A 66 -2.47 -2.71 -4.73
N LEU A 67 -2.52 -3.79 -3.95
CA LEU A 67 -3.57 -4.81 -4.08
C LEU A 67 -4.94 -4.27 -3.65
N LEU A 68 -4.98 -3.45 -2.59
CA LEU A 68 -6.22 -2.89 -2.05
C LEU A 68 -6.68 -1.60 -2.75
N LEU A 69 -5.73 -0.81 -3.26
CA LEU A 69 -5.98 0.48 -3.88
C LEU A 69 -5.28 0.53 -5.23
N ASN A 70 -6.06 0.67 -6.30
CA ASN A 70 -5.51 0.81 -7.64
C ASN A 70 -4.96 2.24 -7.85
N LEU A 71 -3.81 2.51 -7.22
CA LEU A 71 -3.08 3.77 -7.33
C LEU A 71 -2.25 3.88 -8.62
N SER A 72 -2.25 2.85 -9.47
CA SER A 72 -1.30 2.75 -10.59
C SER A 72 -1.38 3.95 -11.55
N SER A 73 -2.58 4.47 -11.80
CA SER A 73 -2.78 5.65 -12.67
C SER A 73 -2.26 6.95 -12.06
N GLY A 74 -2.43 7.14 -10.74
CA GLY A 74 -1.94 8.33 -10.03
C GLY A 74 -0.43 8.29 -9.82
N MET A 75 0.14 7.13 -9.49
CA MET A 75 1.58 6.96 -9.30
C MET A 75 2.37 7.14 -10.59
N ARG A 76 1.79 6.81 -11.74
CA ARG A 76 2.40 7.10 -13.05
C ARG A 76 2.67 8.59 -13.26
N LEU A 77 1.97 9.50 -12.57
CA LEU A 77 2.18 10.94 -12.71
C LEU A 77 3.30 11.49 -11.82
N LEU A 78 3.92 10.69 -10.95
CA LEU A 78 5.03 11.13 -10.12
C LEU A 78 6.21 11.66 -10.95
N HIS A 79 6.43 11.12 -12.15
CA HIS A 79 7.49 11.60 -13.06
C HIS A 79 7.29 13.06 -13.51
N THR A 80 6.07 13.59 -13.43
CA THR A 80 5.77 14.96 -13.86
C THR A 80 6.28 16.01 -12.88
N CYS A 81 6.60 15.61 -11.63
CA CYS A 81 6.99 16.49 -10.53
C CYS A 81 6.00 17.65 -10.29
N ASP A 82 4.77 17.56 -10.79
CA ASP A 82 3.72 18.56 -10.62
C ASP A 82 2.76 18.13 -9.51
N ALA A 83 2.94 18.74 -8.33
CA ALA A 83 2.15 18.44 -7.14
C ALA A 83 0.64 18.61 -7.38
N LYS A 84 0.21 19.58 -8.20
CA LYS A 84 -1.22 19.81 -8.46
C LYS A 84 -1.80 18.70 -9.32
N ARG A 85 -1.07 18.26 -10.35
CA ARG A 85 -1.49 17.14 -11.22
C ARG A 85 -1.52 15.82 -10.47
N ILE A 86 -0.52 15.56 -9.63
CA ILE A 86 -0.46 14.37 -8.77
C ILE A 86 -1.65 14.37 -7.79
N ALA A 87 -1.86 15.47 -7.07
CA ALA A 87 -2.97 15.60 -6.11
C ALA A 87 -4.33 15.44 -6.80
N GLY A 88 -4.51 16.06 -7.97
CA GLY A 88 -5.71 15.90 -8.78
C GLY A 88 -5.95 14.44 -9.15
N ALA A 89 -4.96 13.74 -9.68
CA ALA A 89 -5.11 12.33 -10.04
C ALA A 89 -5.42 11.44 -8.83
N LEU A 90 -4.77 11.66 -7.69
CA LEU A 90 -5.02 10.91 -6.46
C LEU A 90 -6.39 11.21 -5.85
N HIS A 91 -6.90 12.42 -6.03
CA HIS A 91 -8.25 12.77 -5.63
C HIS A 91 -9.29 11.95 -6.42
N HIS A 92 -9.10 11.78 -7.73
CA HIS A 92 -9.99 10.99 -8.58
C HIS A 92 -9.79 9.47 -8.47
N CYS A 93 -8.69 8.99 -7.87
CA CYS A 93 -8.55 7.58 -7.56
C CYS A 93 -9.72 7.11 -6.68
N SER A 94 -10.40 6.07 -7.14
CA SER A 94 -11.41 5.35 -6.37
C SER A 94 -10.84 4.90 -5.03
N GLY A 95 -11.66 4.90 -3.99
CA GLY A 95 -11.29 4.35 -2.68
C GLY A 95 -10.91 2.87 -2.75
N PRO A 96 -10.49 2.26 -1.63
CA PRO A 96 -10.05 0.86 -1.62
C PRO A 96 -11.12 0.00 -2.30
N SER A 97 -10.72 -0.66 -3.38
CA SER A 97 -11.63 -1.49 -4.17
C SER A 97 -12.14 -2.58 -3.23
N ARG A 98 -13.42 -2.93 -3.33
CA ARG A 98 -13.93 -4.16 -2.72
C ARG A 98 -13.35 -5.35 -3.49
N LEU A 99 -12.03 -5.52 -3.49
CA LEU A 99 -11.47 -6.81 -3.82
C LEU A 99 -12.01 -7.80 -2.78
N PRO A 100 -12.30 -9.05 -3.17
CA PRO A 100 -12.61 -10.12 -2.23
C PRO A 100 -11.33 -10.57 -1.50
N MET A 101 -10.62 -9.61 -0.93
CA MET A 101 -9.52 -9.82 0.01
C MET A 101 -10.13 -10.16 1.37
N ALA A 102 -9.45 -11.04 2.10
CA ALA A 102 -9.87 -11.37 3.46
C ALA A 102 -9.90 -10.07 4.28
N GLU A 103 -10.93 -9.88 5.11
CA GLU A 103 -11.06 -8.72 6.00
C GLU A 103 -9.80 -8.52 6.87
N GLU A 104 -9.10 -9.63 7.15
CA GLU A 104 -7.82 -9.69 7.82
C GLU A 104 -6.68 -8.98 7.06
N SER A 105 -6.58 -9.10 5.74
CA SER A 105 -5.52 -8.44 4.97
C SER A 105 -5.74 -6.93 4.84
N LEU A 106 -6.99 -6.48 4.82
CA LEU A 106 -7.33 -5.07 4.93
C LEU A 106 -6.92 -4.50 6.30
N LEU A 107 -7.32 -5.16 7.39
CA LEU A 107 -6.98 -4.72 8.75
C LEU A 107 -5.46 -4.71 8.96
N HIS A 108 -4.78 -5.75 8.49
CA HIS A 108 -3.33 -5.83 8.53
C HIS A 108 -2.67 -4.63 7.83
N THR A 109 -3.13 -4.33 6.61
CA THR A 109 -2.59 -3.22 5.81
C THR A 109 -2.83 -1.87 6.49
N VAL A 110 -4.03 -1.64 7.01
CA VAL A 110 -4.36 -0.43 7.78
C VAL A 110 -3.42 -0.28 8.96
N ASN A 111 -3.21 -1.33 9.75
CA ASN A 111 -2.33 -1.30 10.91
C ASN A 111 -0.87 -0.96 10.50
N GLN A 112 -0.37 -1.55 9.41
CA GLN A 112 0.95 -1.23 8.88
C GLN A 112 1.06 0.22 8.40
N CYS A 113 0.01 0.76 7.75
CA CYS A 113 -0.02 2.15 7.29
C CYS A 113 -0.06 3.14 8.45
N VAL A 114 -0.80 2.82 9.52
CA VAL A 114 -0.85 3.63 10.75
C VAL A 114 0.52 3.67 11.41
N ALA A 115 1.19 2.53 11.55
CA ALA A 115 2.54 2.47 12.14
C ALA A 115 3.57 3.35 11.39
N VAL A 116 3.42 3.51 10.07
CA VAL A 116 4.27 4.43 9.28
C VAL A 116 4.04 5.88 9.69
N LEU A 117 2.81 6.26 10.02
CA LEU A 117 2.43 7.63 10.41
C LEU A 117 2.72 7.94 11.88
N GLU A 118 2.77 6.92 12.74
CA GLU A 118 3.15 7.09 14.13
C GLU A 118 4.57 7.64 14.28
N GLN A 119 5.50 7.25 13.40
CA GLN A 119 6.88 7.76 13.45
C GLN A 119 6.97 9.28 13.23
N PRO A 120 6.44 9.87 12.13
CA PRO A 120 6.40 11.33 11.96
C PRO A 120 5.49 12.02 12.98
N ALA A 121 4.42 11.37 13.46
CA ALA A 121 3.55 11.97 14.48
C ALA A 121 4.26 12.10 15.84
N ALA A 122 5.03 11.09 16.26
CA ALA A 122 5.76 11.10 17.52
C ALA A 122 6.99 12.03 17.51
N SER A 123 7.67 12.12 16.37
CA SER A 123 8.89 12.94 16.24
C SER A 123 8.64 14.36 15.72
N GLY A 124 7.45 14.63 15.18
CA GLY A 124 7.11 15.87 14.48
C GLY A 124 7.60 15.86 13.04
N VAL A 125 6.71 16.17 12.10
CA VAL A 125 6.95 16.03 10.64
C VAL A 125 8.21 16.75 10.16
N VAL A 126 8.46 17.97 10.63
CA VAL A 126 9.63 18.76 10.20
C VAL A 126 10.94 18.14 10.67
N LEU A 127 10.98 17.68 11.93
CA LEU A 127 12.16 17.03 12.50
C LEU A 127 12.37 15.65 11.85
N PHE A 128 11.30 14.88 11.68
CA PHE A 128 11.30 13.59 11.01
C PHE A 128 11.89 13.70 9.61
N VAL A 129 11.39 14.62 8.78
CA VAL A 129 11.91 14.84 7.43
C VAL A 129 13.39 15.24 7.49
N ARG A 130 13.79 16.19 8.35
CA ARG A 130 15.19 16.60 8.46
C ARG A 130 16.13 15.46 8.85
N VAL A 131 15.71 14.59 9.76
CA VAL A 131 16.52 13.47 10.27
C VAL A 131 16.52 12.29 9.30
N GLN A 132 15.40 12.02 8.62
CA GLN A 132 15.20 10.80 7.84
C GLN A 132 15.51 10.96 6.35
N VAL A 133 15.48 12.19 5.79
CA VAL A 133 15.82 12.44 4.38
C VAL A 133 17.21 11.95 4.01
N SER A 134 18.14 11.88 4.96
CA SER A 134 19.51 11.37 4.73
C SER A 134 19.62 9.84 4.70
N CYS A 135 18.57 9.11 5.12
CA CYS A 135 18.57 7.66 5.27
C CYS A 135 17.48 6.96 4.45
N TRP A 136 16.66 7.71 3.72
CA TRP A 136 15.54 7.17 2.97
C TRP A 136 15.96 6.53 1.65
N SER A 137 15.61 5.26 1.51
CA SER A 137 15.51 4.58 0.23
C SER A 137 14.29 5.07 -0.54
N LEU A 138 14.29 4.94 -1.86
CA LEU A 138 13.15 5.32 -2.69
C LEU A 138 11.88 4.55 -2.28
N GLU A 139 12.06 3.29 -1.92
CA GLU A 139 11.06 2.36 -1.42
C GLU A 139 10.38 2.92 -0.17
N SER A 140 11.15 3.46 0.78
CA SER A 140 10.61 4.03 2.02
C SER A 140 9.76 5.28 1.78
N VAL A 141 10.18 6.14 0.85
CA VAL A 141 9.46 7.37 0.48
C VAL A 141 8.14 7.01 -0.20
N VAL A 142 8.20 6.16 -1.23
CA VAL A 142 7.02 5.76 -2.01
C VAL A 142 6.05 4.96 -1.14
N SER A 143 6.55 4.05 -0.30
CA SER A 143 5.74 3.29 0.66
C SER A 143 5.01 4.21 1.61
N SER A 144 5.70 5.18 2.21
CA SER A 144 5.09 6.12 3.15
C SER A 144 4.03 7.00 2.48
N PHE A 145 4.32 7.50 1.27
CA PHE A 145 3.38 8.29 0.50
C PHE A 145 2.11 7.52 0.13
N GLU A 146 2.24 6.31 -0.41
CA GLU A 146 1.10 5.47 -0.77
C GLU A 146 0.28 5.04 0.47
N CYS A 147 0.94 4.75 1.60
CA CYS A 147 0.26 4.46 2.87
C CYS A 147 -0.60 5.63 3.35
N MET A 148 -0.11 6.86 3.24
CA MET A 148 -0.87 8.07 3.60
C MET A 148 -2.10 8.27 2.71
N VAL A 149 -1.92 8.12 1.38
CA VAL A 149 -3.03 8.22 0.43
C VAL A 149 -4.07 7.13 0.70
N PHE A 150 -3.61 5.90 0.94
CA PHE A 150 -4.47 4.78 1.29
C PHE A 150 -5.29 5.06 2.55
N LEU A 151 -4.64 5.46 3.64
CA LEU A 151 -5.31 5.70 4.91
C LEU A 151 -6.32 6.86 4.79
N SER A 152 -5.97 7.93 4.09
CA SER A 152 -6.88 9.05 3.82
C SER A 152 -8.15 8.58 3.10
N LYS A 153 -8.00 7.78 2.04
CA LYS A 153 -9.13 7.22 1.28
C LYS A 153 -9.95 6.23 2.12
N TRP A 154 -9.29 5.39 2.91
CA TRP A 154 -9.94 4.43 3.79
C TRP A 154 -10.80 5.13 4.85
N ILE A 155 -10.26 6.15 5.53
CA ILE A 155 -11.00 6.94 6.52
C ILE A 155 -12.20 7.65 5.88
N CYS A 156 -12.02 8.32 4.73
CA CYS A 156 -13.13 8.98 4.03
C CYS A 156 -14.24 7.99 3.66
N HIS A 157 -13.87 6.82 3.16
CA HIS A 157 -14.81 5.77 2.79
C HIS A 157 -15.51 5.14 4.02
N PHE A 158 -14.81 4.99 5.15
CA PHE A 158 -15.41 4.54 6.40
C PHE A 158 -16.37 5.59 6.97
N GLY A 159 -15.96 6.86 7.02
CA GLY A 159 -16.80 7.98 7.48
C GLY A 159 -18.08 8.12 6.64
N ALA A 160 -17.99 7.95 5.32
CA ALA A 160 -19.17 7.96 4.44
C ALA A 160 -20.16 6.82 4.73
N ARG A 161 -19.70 5.67 5.23
CA ARG A 161 -20.57 4.55 5.65
C ARG A 161 -21.21 4.79 7.02
N CYS A 162 -20.54 5.54 7.89
CA CYS A 162 -21.02 5.84 9.24
C CYS A 162 -21.93 7.07 9.30
N SER A 163 -22.01 7.88 8.24
CA SER A 163 -22.99 8.97 8.15
C SER A 163 -24.38 8.36 7.97
N PRO A 164 -25.31 8.52 8.93
CA PRO A 164 -26.68 8.04 8.76
C PRO A 164 -27.28 8.75 7.55
N SER A 165 -27.92 7.98 6.67
CA SER A 165 -28.78 8.51 5.63
C SER A 165 -29.93 9.27 6.30
N ASN A 166 -29.88 10.60 6.26
CA ASN A 166 -31.05 11.45 6.49
C ASN A 166 -32.04 11.27 5.34
#